data_AF-A0A9W4K3G0-F1
#
_entry.id   AF-A0A9W4K3G0-F1
#
_cell.length_a   1.000
_cell.length_b   1.000
_cell.length_c   1.000
_cell.angle_alpha   90.00
_cell.angle_beta   90.00
_cell.angle_gamma   90.00
#
_symmetry.space_group_name_H-M   'P 1'
#
loop_
_entity.id
_entity.type
_entity.pdbx_description
1 polymer ?
#
loop_
_entity_poly.entity_id
_entity_poly.type
_entity_poly.pdbx_seq_one_letter_code
_entity_poly.pdbx_strand_id
1 'polypeptide(L)'
;MVAETISLGILSLPAAIAGIGLVPGLILLIGLGLLATYTGYVIGQFKWRYPHISSIADAGEQIMDRFGRELFGTGQLLFLIFLMASHILTFTVALNSITGHATCSIVFGLVGLI
;
A
#
# COMPACT_ATOMS: atom_id res chain seq x y z
N MET A 1 5.40 6.09 -2.64
CA MET A 1 4.80 4.74 -2.62
C MET A 1 5.81 3.60 -2.60
N VAL A 2 6.95 3.65 -3.31
CA VAL A 2 7.92 2.53 -3.30
C VAL A 2 8.43 2.19 -1.89
N ALA A 3 8.79 3.20 -1.08
CA ALA A 3 9.27 2.96 0.28
C ALA A 3 8.21 2.31 1.18
N GLU A 4 6.95 2.72 1.04
CA GLU A 4 5.82 2.22 1.82
C GLU A 4 5.50 0.76 1.49
N THR A 5 5.44 0.41 0.20
CA THR A 5 5.15 -0.96 -0.23
C THR A 5 6.25 -1.94 0.18
N ILE A 6 7.52 -1.52 0.14
CA ILE A 6 8.64 -2.34 0.63
C ILE A 6 8.57 -2.49 2.16
N SER A 7 8.28 -1.40 2.88
CA SER A 7 8.19 -1.41 4.35
C SER A 7 7.10 -2.34 4.88
N LEU A 8 5.90 -2.33 4.29
CA LEU A 8 4.81 -3.23 4.70
C LEU A 8 5.00 -4.64 4.15
N GLY A 9 5.55 -4.76 2.94
CA GLY A 9 5.79 -6.04 2.29
C GLY A 9 6.73 -6.93 3.10
N ILE A 10 7.81 -6.38 3.65
CA ILE A 10 8.81 -7.18 4.37
C ILE A 10 8.30 -7.71 5.72
N LEU A 11 7.42 -6.97 6.39
CA LEU A 11 6.83 -7.41 7.67
C LEU A 11 5.72 -8.45 7.47
N SER A 12 4.95 -8.32 6.39
CA SER A 12 3.79 -9.20 6.12
C SER A 12 4.15 -10.47 5.36
N LEU A 13 5.22 -10.47 4.56
CA LEU A 13 5.67 -11.61 3.77
C LEU A 13 5.90 -12.90 4.59
N PRO A 14 6.64 -12.86 5.71
CA PRO A 14 6.89 -14.05 6.51
C PRO A 14 5.59 -14.67 7.07
N ALA A 15 4.68 -13.83 7.54
CA ALA A 15 3.39 -14.26 8.08
C ALA A 15 2.49 -14.87 6.99
N ALA A 16 2.48 -14.29 5.79
CA ALA A 16 1.73 -14.82 4.65
C ALA A 16 2.28 -16.17 4.17
N ILE A 17 3.61 -16.30 4.06
CA ILE A 17 4.26 -17.56 3.65
C ILE A 17 4.07 -18.65 4.71
N ALA A 18 4.07 -18.31 6.01
CA ALA A 18 3.80 -19.25 7.08
C ALA A 18 2.38 -19.85 7.01
N GLY A 19 1.38 -19.08 6.55
CA GLY A 19 0.00 -19.54 6.43
C GLY A 19 -0.27 -20.40 5.19
N ILE A 20 0.37 -20.10 4.05
CA ILE A 20 0.05 -20.73 2.75
C ILE A 20 1.10 -21.79 2.36
N GLY A 21 2.34 -21.66 2.84
CA GLY A 21 3.48 -22.50 2.49
C GLY A 21 4.39 -21.88 1.43
N LEU A 22 5.64 -22.34 1.38
CA LEU A 22 6.70 -21.75 0.56
C LEU A 22 6.42 -21.83 -0.95
N VAL A 23 6.02 -23.02 -1.43
CA VAL A 23 5.79 -23.27 -2.86
C VAL A 23 4.61 -22.45 -3.42
N PRO A 24 3.39 -22.51 -2.84
CA PRO A 24 2.28 -21.70 -3.33
C PRO A 24 2.51 -20.19 -3.12
N GLY A 25 3.17 -19.80 -2.02
CA GLY A 25 3.53 -18.41 -1.77
C GLY A 25 4.45 -17.83 -2.85
N LEU A 26 5.44 -18.59 -3.29
CA LEU A 26 6.38 -18.16 -4.35
C LEU A 26 5.67 -17.97 -5.70
N ILE A 27 4.75 -18.89 -6.06
CA ILE A 27 3.96 -18.78 -7.30
C ILE A 27 3.12 -17.50 -7.30
N LEU A 28 2.47 -17.20 -6.17
CA LEU A 28 1.67 -15.98 -6.01
C LEU A 28 2.54 -14.72 -6.07
N LEU A 29 3.70 -14.72 -5.42
CA LEU A 29 4.67 -13.62 -5.46
C LEU A 29 5.10 -13.28 -6.90
N ILE A 30 5.48 -14.30 -7.68
CA ILE A 30 5.90 -14.11 -9.07
C ILE A 30 4.71 -13.64 -9.92
N GLY A 31 3.54 -14.26 -9.76
CA GLY A 31 2.33 -13.88 -10.50
C GLY A 31 1.90 -12.43 -10.25
N LEU A 32 1.80 -12.04 -8.98
CA LEU A 32 1.46 -10.66 -8.58
C LEU A 32 2.55 -9.67 -8.97
N GLY A 33 3.83 -10.07 -8.90
CA GLY A 33 4.96 -9.25 -9.34
C GLY A 33 4.94 -8.95 -10.84
N LEU A 34 4.62 -9.95 -11.67
CA LEU A 34 4.44 -9.76 -13.11
C LEU A 34 3.25 -8.86 -13.42
N LEU A 35 2.12 -9.07 -12.75
CA LEU A 35 0.93 -8.22 -12.91
C LEU A 35 1.23 -6.77 -12.52
N ALA A 36 1.91 -6.55 -11.39
CA ALA A 36 2.31 -5.21 -10.94
C ALA A 36 3.28 -4.53 -11.91
N THR A 37 4.21 -5.30 -12.49
CA THR A 37 5.14 -4.78 -13.50
C THR A 37 4.39 -4.37 -14.77
N TYR A 38 3.43 -5.19 -15.21
CA TYR A 38 2.62 -4.90 -16.39
C TYR A 38 1.74 -3.66 -16.19
N THR A 39 1.06 -3.53 -15.05
CA THR A 39 0.26 -2.33 -14.76
C THR A 39 1.14 -1.08 -14.69
N GLY A 40 2.32 -1.16 -14.07
CA GLY A 40 3.32 -0.09 -14.06
C GLY A 40 3.78 0.32 -15.46
N TYR A 41 3.98 -0.64 -16.36
CA TYR A 41 4.32 -0.39 -17.75
C TYR A 41 3.22 0.38 -18.49
N VAL A 42 1.96 -0.04 -18.34
CA VAL A 42 0.80 0.64 -18.96
C VAL A 42 0.64 2.07 -18.43
N ILE A 43 0.80 2.28 -17.11
CA ILE A 43 0.77 3.62 -16.51
C ILE A 43 1.91 4.49 -17.06
N GLY A 44 3.09 3.91 -17.27
CA GLY A 44 4.23 4.59 -17.90
C GLY A 44 3.91 5.07 -19.32
N GLN A 45 3.35 4.20 -20.15
CA GLN A 45 2.91 4.57 -21.51
C GLN A 45 1.87 5.71 -21.49
N PHE A 46 0.94 5.68 -20.53
CA PHE A 46 -0.07 6.73 -20.36
C PHE A 46 0.57 8.09 -19.98
N LYS A 47 1.53 8.07 -19.06
CA LYS A 47 2.30 9.27 -18.65
C LYS A 47 3.08 9.89 -19.81
N TRP A 48 3.63 9.06 -20.71
CA TRP A 48 4.38 9.53 -21.87
C TRP A 48 3.48 10.18 -22.92
N ARG A 49 2.24 9.70 -23.04
CA ARG A 49 1.23 10.28 -23.95
C ARG A 49 0.64 11.58 -23.42
N TYR A 50 0.47 11.69 -22.10
CA TYR A 50 -0.17 12.83 -21.43
C TYR A 50 0.70 13.38 -20.28
N PRO A 51 1.74 14.18 -20.59
CA PRO A 51 2.71 14.65 -19.60
C PRO A 51 2.15 15.69 -18.62
N HIS A 52 0.98 16.27 -18.90
CA HIS A 52 0.30 17.22 -18.02
C HIS A 52 -0.33 16.54 -16.79
N ILE A 53 -0.46 15.22 -16.81
CA ILE A 53 -1.11 14.44 -15.76
C ILE A 53 -0.10 14.13 -14.65
N SER A 54 -0.31 14.74 -13.48
CA SER A 54 0.58 14.60 -12.32
C SER A 54 -0.02 13.74 -11.21
N SER A 55 -1.35 13.67 -11.12
CA SER A 55 -2.07 12.86 -10.13
C SER A 55 -2.88 11.75 -10.78
N ILE A 56 -3.21 10.70 -10.00
CA ILE A 56 -4.10 9.63 -10.46
C ILE A 56 -5.54 10.13 -10.68
N ALA A 57 -5.93 11.20 -9.98
CA ALA A 57 -7.23 11.84 -10.14
C ALA A 57 -7.34 12.50 -11.52
N ASP A 58 -6.28 13.19 -11.96
CA ASP A 58 -6.21 13.79 -13.31
C ASP A 58 -6.16 12.71 -14.40
N ALA A 59 -5.53 11.57 -14.12
CA ALA A 59 -5.57 10.41 -15.02
C ALA A 59 -7.00 9.85 -15.13
N GLY A 60 -7.73 9.80 -14.02
CA GLY A 60 -9.14 9.45 -13.96
C GLY A 60 -10.03 10.41 -14.73
N GLU A 61 -9.75 11.72 -14.66
CA GLU A 61 -10.45 12.75 -15.42
C GLU A 61 -10.31 12.53 -16.93
N GLN A 62 -9.12 12.17 -17.40
CA GLN A 62 -8.88 11.94 -18.82
C GLN A 62 -9.57 10.68 -19.37
N ILE A 63 -9.85 9.69 -18.52
CA ILE A 63 -10.44 8.39 -18.92
C ILE A 63 -11.98 8.42 -18.84
N MET A 64 -12.53 9.04 -17.78
CA MET A 64 -13.95 8.97 -17.44
C MET A 64 -14.59 10.35 -17.18
N ASP A 65 -13.94 11.41 -17.67
CA ASP A 65 -14.36 12.80 -17.48
C ASP A 65 -14.49 13.15 -15.97
N ARG A 66 -15.33 14.13 -15.60
CA ARG A 66 -15.45 14.62 -14.21
C ARG A 66 -15.76 13.52 -13.19
N PHE A 67 -16.52 12.49 -13.58
CA PHE A 67 -16.86 11.39 -12.68
C PHE A 67 -15.63 10.54 -12.35
N GLY A 68 -14.72 10.33 -13.31
CA GLY A 68 -13.44 9.66 -13.08
C GLY A 68 -12.57 10.42 -12.09
N ARG A 69 -12.53 11.76 -12.17
CA ARG A 69 -11.74 12.57 -11.25
C ARG A 69 -12.15 12.38 -9.79
N GLU A 70 -13.44 12.45 -9.52
CA GLU A 70 -13.97 12.34 -8.16
C GLU A 70 -13.77 10.93 -7.61
N LEU A 71 -13.97 9.89 -8.42
CA LEU A 71 -13.83 8.50 -8.01
C LEU A 71 -12.37 8.12 -7.74
N PHE A 72 -11.47 8.38 -8.70
CA PHE A 72 -10.04 8.06 -8.54
C PHE A 72 -9.37 8.95 -7.49
N GLY A 73 -9.78 10.22 -7.37
CA GLY A 73 -9.32 11.11 -6.31
C GLY A 73 -9.76 10.64 -4.92
N THR A 74 -11.05 10.36 -4.74
CA THR A 74 -11.58 9.87 -3.44
C THR A 74 -11.01 8.50 -3.09
N GLY A 75 -10.88 7.60 -4.07
CA GLY A 75 -10.26 6.30 -3.89
C GLY A 75 -8.80 6.39 -3.44
N GLN A 76 -8.00 7.25 -4.07
CA GLN A 76 -6.62 7.52 -3.67
C GLN A 76 -6.54 8.06 -2.23
N LEU A 77 -7.42 8.99 -1.86
CA LEU A 77 -7.46 9.56 -0.51
C LEU A 77 -7.80 8.50 0.54
N LEU A 78 -8.85 7.71 0.30
CA LEU A 78 -9.23 6.62 1.20
C LEU A 78 -8.12 5.59 1.34
N PHE A 79 -7.49 5.21 0.24
CA PHE A 79 -6.36 4.27 0.26
C PHE A 79 -5.21 4.80 1.12
N LEU A 80 -4.86 6.08 1.00
CA LEU A 80 -3.82 6.70 1.81
C LEU A 80 -4.18 6.74 3.30
N ILE A 81 -5.44 7.03 3.65
CA ILE A 81 -5.90 7.02 5.05
C ILE A 81 -5.77 5.62 5.66
N PHE A 82 -6.23 4.59 4.95
CA PHE A 82 -6.12 3.20 5.44
C PHE A 82 -4.67 2.71 5.52
N LEU A 83 -3.81 3.15 4.60
CA LEU A 83 -2.38 2.88 4.67
C LEU A 83 -1.75 3.47 5.93
N MET A 84 -1.98 4.76 6.19
CA MET A 84 -1.48 5.42 7.40
C MET A 84 -1.99 4.73 8.67
N ALA A 85 -3.27 4.36 8.71
CA ALA A 85 -3.84 3.60 9.83
C ALA A 85 -3.16 2.23 10.02
N SER A 86 -2.86 1.52 8.92
CA SER A 86 -2.15 0.24 8.95
C SER A 86 -0.72 0.37 9.48
N HIS A 87 -0.04 1.48 9.18
CA HIS A 87 1.30 1.77 9.71
C HIS A 87 1.27 1.95 11.23
N ILE A 88 0.33 2.73 11.77
CA ILE A 88 0.19 2.95 13.22
C ILE A 88 -0.12 1.62 13.93
N LEU A 89 -1.01 0.80 13.35
CA LEU A 89 -1.34 -0.51 13.89
C LEU A 89 -0.10 -1.43 13.91
N THR A 90 0.63 -1.49 12.80
CA THR A 90 1.84 -2.32 12.68
C THR A 90 2.91 -1.87 13.67
N PHE A 91 3.10 -0.56 13.84
CA PHE A 91 4.02 0.00 14.83
C PHE A 91 3.63 -0.35 16.27
N THR A 92 2.34 -0.27 16.59
CA THR A 92 1.80 -0.65 17.90
C THR A 92 2.06 -2.13 18.21
N VAL A 93 1.84 -3.02 17.24
CA VAL A 93 2.12 -4.46 17.39
C VAL A 93 3.61 -4.72 17.57
N ALA A 94 4.47 -4.03 16.81
CA ALA A 94 5.92 -4.16 16.94
C ALA A 94 6.41 -3.75 18.35
N LEU A 95 5.97 -2.58 18.84
CA LEU A 95 6.34 -2.09 20.18
C LEU A 95 5.81 -2.99 21.31
N ASN A 96 4.60 -3.54 21.16
CA ASN A 96 4.05 -4.48 22.13
C ASN A 96 4.87 -5.77 22.24
N SER A 97 5.38 -6.28 21.10
CA SER A 97 6.27 -7.45 21.09
C SER A 97 7.65 -7.16 21.65
N ILE A 98 8.23 -5.98 21.40
CA ILE A 98 9.56 -5.62 21.91
C ILE A 98 9.54 -5.36 23.41
N THR A 99 8.50 -4.69 23.92
CA THR A 99 8.41 -4.26 25.33
C THR A 99 7.76 -5.28 26.25
N GLY A 100 7.27 -6.41 25.72
CA GLY A 100 6.59 -7.43 26.54
C GLY A 100 5.32 -6.94 27.20
N HIS A 101 4.56 -6.07 26.51
CA HIS A 101 3.29 -5.48 27.00
C HIS A 101 3.46 -4.60 28.25
N ALA A 102 4.53 -3.81 28.32
CA ALA A 102 4.81 -2.92 29.45
C ALA A 102 3.75 -1.82 29.65
N THR A 103 3.07 -1.37 28.60
CA THR A 103 2.02 -0.34 28.66
C THR A 103 0.84 -0.69 27.75
N CYS A 104 -0.32 -0.06 27.96
CA CYS A 104 -1.49 -0.24 27.09
C CYS A 104 -1.16 0.10 25.63
N SER A 105 -1.65 -0.72 24.70
CA SER A 105 -1.50 -0.54 23.24
C SER A 105 -1.93 0.84 22.73
N ILE A 106 -2.84 1.52 23.44
CA ILE A 106 -3.30 2.87 23.11
C ILE A 106 -2.15 3.89 23.24
N VAL A 107 -1.27 3.75 24.22
CA VAL A 107 -0.12 4.64 24.42
C VAL A 107 0.89 4.46 23.29
N PHE A 108 1.16 3.22 22.89
CA PHE A 108 2.02 2.94 21.73
C PHE A 108 1.43 3.43 20.41
N GLY A 109 0.10 3.37 20.25
CA GLY A 109 -0.59 3.96 19.10
C GLY A 109 -0.46 5.49 19.06
N LEU A 110 -0.52 6.15 20.22
CA LEU A 110 -0.30 7.61 20.34
C LEU A 110 1.14 8.00 20.03
N VAL A 111 2.12 7.21 20.50
CA VAL A 111 3.54 7.40 20.17
C VAL A 111 3.80 7.16 18.68
N GLY A 112 3.11 6.21 18.04
CA GLY A 112 3.23 5.96 16.61
C GLY A 112 2.52 7.00 15.72
N LEU A 113 1.64 7.83 16.30
CA LEU A 113 0.99 8.95 15.62
C LEU A 113 1.88 10.20 15.58
N ILE A 114 2.75 10.37 16.58
CA ILE A 114 3.66 11.52 16.75
C ILE A 114 4.95 11.27 16.00
#